data_AF-T1BGW7-F1
#
_entry.id   AF-T1BGW7-F1
#
_cell.length_a   1.000
_cell.length_b   1.000
_cell.length_c   1.000
_cell.angle_alpha   90.00
_cell.angle_beta   90.00
_cell.angle_gamma   90.00
#
_symmetry.space_group_name_H-M   'P 1'
#
loop_
_entity.id
_entity.type
_entity.pdbx_description
1 polymer ?
#
loop_
_entity_poly.entity_id
_entity_poly.type
_entity_poly.pdbx_seq_one_letter_code
_entity_poly.pdbx_strand_id
1 'polypeptide(L)'
;DTPARASRPYDAERDGFVIAGGGGMLVLEDLEHAQRRGARIHAELVGYGISSDGADMVAPSGEGAVRCMRMALDAAGSPIDYINTHGTSTPLGDITELDGAARG
;
A
#
# COMPACT_ATOMS: atom_id res chain seq x y z
N ASP A 1 -1.15 -18.04 -17.19
CA ASP A 1 -0.64 -17.74 -18.54
C ASP A 1 -1.59 -16.87 -19.38
N THR A 2 -1.98 -15.71 -18.88
CA THR A 2 -2.56 -14.64 -19.72
C THR A 2 -1.84 -13.32 -19.41
N PRO A 3 -0.55 -13.21 -19.77
CA PRO A 3 0.23 -12.01 -19.50
C PRO A 3 -0.42 -10.74 -20.09
N ALA A 4 -1.10 -10.84 -21.23
CA ALA A 4 -1.86 -9.73 -21.81
C ALA A 4 -3.20 -9.39 -21.11
N ARG A 5 -3.64 -10.15 -20.08
CA ARG A 5 -4.97 -9.98 -19.46
C ARG A 5 -4.95 -9.68 -17.97
N ALA A 6 -3.78 -9.73 -17.33
CA ALA A 6 -3.67 -9.46 -15.90
C ALA A 6 -2.35 -8.77 -15.56
N SER A 7 -2.41 -7.85 -14.60
CA SER A 7 -1.24 -7.35 -13.90
C SER A 7 -0.49 -8.53 -13.25
N ARG A 8 0.84 -8.57 -13.39
CA ARG A 8 1.74 -9.57 -12.81
C ARG A 8 2.78 -8.89 -11.91
N PRO A 9 2.40 -8.49 -10.68
CA PRO A 9 3.33 -7.81 -9.79
C PRO A 9 4.54 -8.70 -9.51
N TYR A 10 5.74 -8.14 -9.60
CA TYR A 10 7.03 -8.79 -9.32
C TYR A 10 7.40 -9.97 -10.23
N ASP A 11 6.61 -10.27 -11.26
CA ASP A 11 6.94 -11.27 -12.26
C ASP A 11 8.13 -10.81 -13.11
N ALA A 12 9.01 -11.74 -13.49
CA ALA A 12 10.23 -11.45 -14.24
C ALA A 12 9.94 -10.85 -15.62
N GLU A 13 8.81 -11.19 -16.23
CA GLU A 13 8.38 -10.74 -17.56
C GLU A 13 7.23 -9.72 -17.49
N ARG A 14 7.02 -9.05 -16.35
CA ARG A 14 6.00 -8.00 -16.20
C ARG A 14 6.28 -6.80 -17.10
N ASP A 15 5.22 -6.21 -17.64
CA ASP A 15 5.29 -5.16 -18.66
C ASP A 15 4.27 -4.03 -18.43
N GLY A 16 3.61 -4.00 -17.27
CA GLY A 16 2.64 -2.99 -16.87
C GLY A 16 1.36 -3.57 -16.27
N PHE A 17 0.43 -2.68 -15.96
CA PHE A 17 -0.85 -3.03 -15.34
C PHE A 17 -1.97 -3.17 -16.36
N VAL A 18 -3.01 -3.91 -15.98
CA VAL A 18 -4.28 -3.98 -16.69
C VAL A 18 -5.33 -3.18 -15.92
N ILE A 19 -6.06 -2.32 -16.63
CA ILE A 19 -7.11 -1.47 -16.04
C ILE A 19 -8.31 -2.33 -15.64
N ALA A 20 -8.84 -2.11 -14.43
CA ALA A 20 -10.06 -2.71 -13.92
C ALA A 20 -10.95 -1.66 -13.24
N GLY A 21 -12.24 -1.97 -13.09
CA GLY A 21 -13.20 -1.14 -12.37
C GLY A 21 -13.74 -1.83 -11.12
N GLY A 22 -14.03 -1.06 -10.07
CA GLY A 22 -14.59 -1.55 -8.81
C GLY A 22 -14.99 -0.40 -7.88
N GLY A 23 -15.76 -0.69 -6.83
CA GLY A 23 -16.17 0.29 -5.83
C GLY A 23 -16.34 -0.34 -4.44
N GLY A 24 -16.02 0.41 -3.40
CA GLY A 24 -16.12 -0.02 -2.01
C GLY A 24 -16.13 1.18 -1.05
N MET A 25 -16.60 0.96 0.18
CA MET A 25 -16.69 1.98 1.22
C MET A 25 -16.35 1.37 2.58
N LEU A 26 -15.66 2.15 3.41
CA LEU A 26 -15.42 1.84 4.81
C LEU A 26 -15.89 3.03 5.66
N VAL A 27 -16.29 2.77 6.90
CA VAL A 27 -16.61 3.79 7.89
C VAL A 27 -15.58 3.68 9.01
N LEU A 28 -14.91 4.79 9.31
CA LEU A 28 -14.02 4.90 10.45
C LEU A 28 -14.77 5.51 11.62
N GLU A 29 -14.52 4.96 12.80
CA GLU A 29 -15.17 5.32 14.05
C GLU A 29 -14.17 5.16 15.19
N ASP A 30 -14.33 5.94 16.26
CA ASP A 30 -13.60 5.74 17.49
C ASP A 30 -13.83 4.31 18.04
N LEU A 31 -12.74 3.64 18.43
CA LEU A 31 -12.77 2.23 18.83
C LEU A 31 -13.64 2.01 20.07
N GLU A 32 -13.50 2.85 21.09
CA GLU A 32 -14.27 2.69 22.32
C GLU A 32 -15.76 2.95 22.07
N HIS A 33 -16.09 3.94 21.24
CA HIS A 33 -17.47 4.21 20.85
C HIS A 33 -18.08 3.04 20.08
N ALA A 34 -17.36 2.49 19.10
CA ALA A 34 -17.78 1.31 18.34
C ALA A 34 -18.01 0.10 19.27
N GLN A 35 -17.12 -0.13 20.22
CA GLN A 35 -17.25 -1.20 21.23
C GLN A 35 -18.48 -1.00 22.13
N ARG A 36 -18.68 0.22 22.67
CA ARG A 36 -19.82 0.54 23.57
C ARG A 36 -21.17 0.28 22.93
N ARG A 37 -21.32 0.57 21.64
CA ARG A 37 -22.57 0.33 20.90
C ARG A 37 -22.68 -1.08 20.31
N GLY A 38 -21.69 -1.96 20.54
CA GLY A 38 -21.67 -3.33 20.02
C GLY A 38 -21.52 -3.41 18.50
N ALA A 39 -20.77 -2.49 17.89
CA ALA A 39 -20.53 -2.48 16.45
C ALA A 39 -19.72 -3.71 16.02
N ARG A 40 -19.96 -4.19 14.79
CA ARG A 40 -19.05 -5.14 14.14
C ARG A 40 -17.79 -4.40 13.70
N ILE A 41 -16.67 -4.70 14.36
CA ILE A 41 -15.35 -4.15 14.01
C ILE A 41 -14.67 -5.14 13.06
N HIS A 42 -14.22 -4.65 11.90
CA HIS A 42 -13.52 -5.46 10.90
C HIS A 42 -12.00 -5.44 11.08
N ALA A 43 -11.46 -4.27 11.42
CA ALA A 43 -10.04 -4.03 11.67
C ALA A 43 -9.89 -2.74 12.48
N GLU A 44 -8.70 -2.51 13.01
CA GLU A 44 -8.29 -1.27 13.67
C GLU A 44 -7.25 -0.56 12.81
N LEU A 45 -7.40 0.76 12.61
CA LEU A 45 -6.39 1.57 11.94
C LEU A 45 -5.40 2.09 12.98
N VAL A 46 -4.28 1.37 13.14
CA VAL A 46 -3.28 1.65 14.18
C VAL A 46 -2.21 2.68 13.75
N GLY A 47 -2.10 2.99 12.47
CA GLY A 47 -1.13 3.96 11.95
C GLY A 47 -1.36 4.29 10.49
N TYR A 48 -0.95 5.49 10.07
CA TYR A 48 -0.96 5.91 8.67
C TYR A 48 0.17 6.90 8.38
N GLY A 49 0.62 6.93 7.14
CA GLY A 49 1.61 7.88 6.64
C GLY A 49 1.18 8.40 5.27
N ILE A 50 1.54 9.65 4.98
CA ILE A 50 1.32 10.27 3.66
C ILE A 50 2.54 11.12 3.36
N SER A 51 3.07 10.98 2.16
CA SER A 51 4.18 11.79 1.67
C SER A 51 4.02 12.09 0.17
N SER A 52 4.89 12.93 -0.38
CA SER A 52 5.01 13.15 -1.81
C SER A 52 6.49 13.21 -2.19
N ASP A 53 6.81 12.72 -3.38
CA ASP A 53 8.17 12.70 -3.91
C ASP A 53 8.60 14.03 -4.53
N GLY A 54 7.65 14.76 -5.13
CA GLY A 54 7.82 16.15 -5.62
C GLY A 54 8.86 16.38 -6.74
N ALA A 55 9.70 15.38 -7.06
CA ALA A 55 10.83 15.53 -7.98
C ALA A 55 10.49 15.20 -9.45
N ASP A 56 9.67 14.17 -9.69
CA ASP A 56 9.18 13.78 -11.02
C ASP A 56 7.67 13.49 -10.93
N MET A 57 6.95 13.74 -12.03
CA MET A 57 5.50 13.58 -12.07
C MET A 57 5.06 12.11 -12.20
N VAL A 58 5.93 11.23 -12.73
CA VAL A 58 5.58 9.85 -13.12
C VAL A 58 6.59 8.84 -12.58
N ALA A 59 7.87 9.19 -12.44
CA ALA A 59 8.87 8.29 -11.90
C ALA A 59 8.85 8.26 -10.35
N PRO A 60 8.69 7.08 -9.72
CA PRO A 60 8.76 6.98 -8.27
C PRO A 60 10.21 7.20 -7.78
N SER A 61 10.40 8.02 -6.74
CA SER A 61 11.73 8.29 -6.17
C SER A 61 12.17 7.26 -5.12
N GLY A 62 11.22 6.50 -4.58
CA GLY A 62 11.43 5.55 -3.48
C GLY A 62 11.55 6.19 -2.10
N GLU A 63 12.13 7.40 -1.98
CA GLU A 63 12.31 8.04 -0.68
C GLU A 63 10.99 8.43 -0.01
N GLY A 64 10.03 9.00 -0.75
CA GLY A 64 8.73 9.31 -0.17
C GLY A 64 7.98 8.06 0.27
N ALA A 65 8.08 6.96 -0.49
CA ALA A 65 7.54 5.68 -0.06
C ALA A 65 8.14 5.23 1.28
N VAL A 66 9.47 5.25 1.43
CA VAL A 66 10.14 4.90 2.70
C VAL A 66 9.71 5.82 3.85
N ARG A 67 9.68 7.14 3.63
CA ARG A 67 9.24 8.10 4.64
C ARG A 67 7.79 7.84 5.08
N CYS A 68 6.91 7.60 4.11
CA CYS A 68 5.51 7.31 4.35
C CYS A 68 5.33 6.01 5.15
N MET A 69 6.07 4.95 4.82
CA MET A 69 6.04 3.69 5.57
C MET A 69 6.53 3.87 7.00
N ARG A 70 7.66 4.56 7.22
CA ARG A 70 8.18 4.84 8.56
C ARG A 70 7.17 5.56 9.45
N MET A 71 6.52 6.61 8.93
CA MET A 71 5.46 7.31 9.66
C MET A 71 4.33 6.37 10.11
N ALA A 72 3.89 5.46 9.23
CA ALA A 72 2.85 4.50 9.54
C ALA A 72 3.29 3.46 10.57
N LEU A 73 4.53 2.96 10.45
CA LEU A 73 5.11 1.94 11.34
C LEU A 73 5.40 2.51 12.73
N ASP A 74 5.95 3.72 12.81
CA ASP A 74 6.20 4.42 14.07
C ASP A 74 4.90 4.64 14.84
N ALA A 75 3.80 4.95 14.13
CA ALA A 75 2.47 5.06 14.72
C ALA A 75 1.89 3.70 15.15
N ALA A 76 2.05 2.66 14.32
CA ALA A 76 1.50 1.33 14.56
C ALA A 76 2.16 0.58 15.72
N GLY A 77 3.46 0.80 15.97
CA GLY A 77 4.20 0.27 17.11
C GLY A 77 4.25 -1.26 17.22
N SER A 78 3.99 -1.98 16.13
CA SER A 78 3.87 -3.44 16.09
C SER A 78 4.56 -4.03 14.86
N PRO A 79 5.02 -5.29 14.93
CA PRO A 79 5.64 -5.96 13.78
C PRO A 79 4.62 -6.21 12.66
N ILE A 80 5.12 -6.30 11.42
CA ILE A 80 4.30 -6.53 10.22
C ILE A 80 4.46 -7.96 9.74
N ASP A 81 3.34 -8.67 9.66
CA ASP A 81 3.29 -10.05 9.13
C ASP A 81 2.96 -10.09 7.63
N TYR A 82 2.27 -9.06 7.12
CA TYR A 82 1.77 -9.02 5.75
C TYR A 82 1.75 -7.59 5.20
N ILE A 83 2.14 -7.44 3.94
CA ILE A 83 2.08 -6.18 3.19
C ILE A 83 1.20 -6.40 1.95
N ASN A 84 0.14 -5.62 1.84
CA ASN A 84 -0.61 -5.47 0.59
C ASN A 84 -0.02 -4.32 -0.21
N THR A 85 0.73 -4.65 -1.24
CA THR A 85 1.50 -3.68 -2.02
C THR A 85 0.65 -3.00 -3.09
N HIS A 86 1.15 -1.90 -3.63
CA HIS A 86 0.59 -1.24 -4.80
C HIS A 86 0.69 -2.14 -6.04
N GLY A 87 1.84 -2.78 -6.26
CA GLY A 87 1.99 -3.89 -7.21
C GLY A 87 1.55 -3.55 -8.64
N THR A 88 2.09 -2.47 -9.21
CA THR A 88 1.67 -1.99 -10.55
C THR A 88 2.13 -2.87 -11.70
N SER A 89 2.97 -3.88 -11.45
CA SER A 89 3.54 -4.72 -12.51
C SER A 89 4.43 -3.94 -13.49
N THR A 90 4.88 -2.74 -13.09
CA THR A 90 5.82 -1.95 -13.88
C THR A 90 7.25 -2.35 -13.50
N PRO A 91 8.19 -2.42 -14.47
CA PRO A 91 9.56 -2.83 -14.17
C PRO A 91 10.22 -1.99 -13.07
N LEU A 92 10.15 -0.65 -13.18
CA LEU A 92 10.73 0.26 -12.20
C LEU A 92 9.93 0.31 -10.89
N GLY A 93 8.61 0.48 -10.97
CA GLY A 93 7.77 0.69 -9.79
C GLY A 93 7.81 -0.47 -8.81
N ASP A 94 7.72 -1.71 -9.31
CA ASP A 94 7.74 -2.90 -8.45
C ASP A 94 9.08 -3.09 -7.72
N ILE A 95 10.21 -2.76 -8.36
CA ILE A 95 11.54 -2.83 -7.70
C ILE A 95 11.65 -1.75 -6.64
N THR A 96 11.28 -0.51 -6.98
CA THR A 96 11.30 0.62 -6.05
C THR A 96 10.40 0.37 -4.84
N GLU A 97 9.26 -0.29 -5.03
CA GLU A 97 8.35 -0.66 -3.95
C GLU A 97 8.95 -1.72 -3.00
N LEU A 98 9.57 -2.78 -3.54
CA LEU A 98 10.24 -3.79 -2.72
C LEU A 98 11.42 -3.20 -1.93
N ASP A 99 12.24 -2.38 -2.58
CA ASP A 99 13.34 -1.66 -1.93
C ASP A 99 12.82 -0.73 -0.83
N GLY A 100 11.70 -0.06 -1.08
CA GLY A 100 11.02 0.76 -0.10
C GLY A 100 10.58 -0.06 1.11
N ALA A 101 9.84 -1.15 0.89
CA ALA A 101 9.31 -2.00 1.95
C ALA A 101 10.43 -2.65 2.79
N ALA A 102 11.55 -3.01 2.18
CA ALA A 102 12.71 -3.56 2.88
C ALA A 102 13.47 -2.53 3.74
N ARG A 103 13.31 -1.23 3.46
CA ARG A 103 13.98 -0.10 4.16
C ARG A 103 13.05 0.68 5.08
N GLY A 104 11.75 0.41 4.98
CA GLY A 104 10.65 1.00 5.74
C GLY A 104 10.76 0.68 7.21
#